data_AF-A0A7C5WNJ4-F1
#
_entry.id   AF-A0A7C5WNJ4-F1
#
_cell.length_a   1.000
_cell.length_b   1.000
_cell.length_c   1.000
_cell.angle_alpha   90.00
_cell.angle_beta   90.00
_cell.angle_gamma   90.00
#
_symmetry.space_group_name_H-M   'P 1'
#
loop_
_entity.id
_entity.type
_entity.pdbx_description
1 polymer ?
#
loop_
_entity_poly.entity_id
_entity_poly.type
_entity_poly.pdbx_seq_one_letter_code
_entity_poly.pdbx_strand_id
1 'polypeptide(L)'
;MKIYLKTRSGKWVLVNNKLEHVVVRGKKKTTRYILAGETVEPPSYNSTIKTFDLPATVITKLISALLDRKREKIVVVIEPKSESHYTIKVINGEPSTIS
;
A
#
# COMPACT_ATOMS: atom_id res chain seq x y z
N MET A 1 -9.01 6.73 -2.04
CA MET A 1 -7.54 6.78 -1.93
C MET A 1 -7.01 5.64 -2.76
N LYS A 2 -6.01 5.91 -3.61
CA LYS A 2 -5.34 4.85 -4.37
C LYS A 2 -4.02 4.52 -3.70
N ILE A 3 -3.71 3.24 -3.53
CA ILE A 3 -2.47 2.77 -2.90
C ILE A 3 -1.72 1.89 -3.89
N TYR A 4 -0.61 2.39 -4.41
CA TYR A 4 0.27 1.66 -5.30
C TYR A 4 1.42 1.09 -4.49
N LEU A 5 1.64 -0.22 -4.59
CA LEU A 5 2.72 -0.93 -3.94
C LEU A 5 3.63 -1.54 -5.01
N LYS A 6 4.90 -1.17 -5.00
CA LYS A 6 5.94 -1.91 -5.72
C LYS A 6 6.40 -3.07 -4.87
N THR A 7 6.20 -4.28 -5.37
CA THR A 7 6.72 -5.49 -4.73
C THR A 7 8.25 -5.56 -4.84
N ARG A 8 8.88 -6.41 -4.03
CA ARG A 8 10.32 -6.68 -4.13
C ARG A 8 10.74 -7.25 -5.48
N SER A 9 9.83 -7.96 -6.14
CA SER A 9 10.02 -8.48 -7.50
C SER A 9 9.90 -7.41 -8.60
N GLY A 10 9.67 -6.15 -8.24
CA GLY A 10 9.52 -5.04 -9.19
C GLY A 10 8.11 -4.85 -9.77
N LYS A 11 7.19 -5.80 -9.54
CA LYS A 11 5.79 -5.69 -9.96
C LYS A 11 5.05 -4.62 -9.19
N TRP A 12 4.20 -3.86 -9.87
CA TRP A 12 3.31 -2.86 -9.28
C TRP A 12 1.92 -3.43 -9.03
N VAL A 13 1.36 -3.12 -7.86
CA VAL A 13 0.05 -3.57 -7.43
C VAL A 13 -0.75 -2.38 -6.94
N LEU A 14 -1.95 -2.18 -7.49
CA LEU A 14 -2.96 -1.29 -6.93
C LEU A 14 -3.71 -2.03 -5.83
N VAL A 15 -3.41 -1.72 -4.58
CA VAL A 15 -4.06 -2.34 -3.43
C VAL A 15 -5.43 -1.67 -3.24
N ASN A 16 -6.49 -2.46 -3.40
CA ASN A 16 -7.87 -1.99 -3.33
C ASN A 16 -8.69 -2.67 -2.22
N ASN A 17 -8.19 -3.77 -1.64
CA ASN A 17 -8.92 -4.52 -0.63
C ASN A 17 -8.00 -5.17 0.41
N LYS A 18 -8.58 -5.56 1.55
CA LYS A 18 -7.96 -6.39 2.58
C LYS A 18 -8.91 -7.50 2.98
N LEU A 19 -8.38 -8.71 3.10
CA LEU A 19 -9.10 -9.87 3.59
C LEU A 19 -8.69 -10.12 5.03
N GLU A 20 -9.66 -10.16 5.93
CA GLU A 20 -9.43 -10.55 7.32
C GLU A 20 -9.35 -12.08 7.39
N HIS A 21 -8.20 -12.59 7.83
CA HIS A 21 -7.98 -14.00 8.09
C HIS A 21 -7.82 -14.23 9.58
N VAL A 22 -8.87 -14.79 10.19
CA VAL A 22 -8.89 -15.13 11.61
C VAL A 22 -8.39 -16.55 11.79
N VAL A 23 -7.25 -16.71 12.47
CA VAL A 23 -6.72 -18.01 12.86
C VAL A 23 -7.07 -18.26 14.33
N VAL A 24 -7.81 -19.34 14.59
CA VAL A 24 -8.14 -19.79 15.95
C VAL A 24 -7.28 -21.00 16.28
N ARG A 25 -6.49 -20.92 17.36
CA ARG A 25 -5.69 -22.04 17.87
C ARG A 25 -5.93 -22.21 19.37
N GLY A 26 -6.77 -23.19 19.72
CA GLY A 26 -7.26 -23.37 21.09
C GLY A 26 -8.05 -22.15 21.57
N LYS A 27 -7.68 -21.58 22.72
CA LYS A 27 -8.30 -20.34 23.28
C LYS A 27 -7.76 -19.04 22.68
N LYS A 28 -6.72 -19.08 21.83
CA LYS A 28 -6.11 -17.88 21.24
C LYS A 28 -6.69 -17.60 19.86
N LYS A 29 -7.16 -16.37 19.65
CA LYS A 29 -7.62 -15.83 18.36
C LYS A 29 -6.56 -14.86 17.84
N THR A 30 -6.10 -15.06 16.61
CA THR A 30 -5.16 -14.15 15.95
C THR A 30 -5.74 -13.69 14.62
N THR A 31 -5.95 -12.39 14.47
CA THR A 31 -6.37 -11.79 13.20
C THR A 31 -5.13 -11.43 12.37
N ARG A 32 -5.10 -11.89 11.13
CA ARG A 32 -4.12 -11.50 10.10
C ARG A 32 -4.87 -10.78 8.97
N TYR A 33 -4.20 -9.86 8.30
CA TYR A 33 -4.74 -9.19 7.12
C TYR A 33 -3.94 -9.59 5.90
N ILE A 34 -4.64 -10.05 4.87
CA ILE A 34 -4.07 -10.31 3.55
C ILE A 34 -4.46 -9.15 2.65
N LEU A 35 -3.48 -8.46 2.06
CA LEU A 35 -3.74 -7.38 1.12
C LEU A 35 -4.05 -7.96 -0.26
N ALA A 36 -5.12 -7.49 -0.87
CA ALA A 36 -5.52 -7.87 -2.22
C ALA A 36 -5.50 -6.63 -3.12
N GLY A 37 -5.12 -6.86 -4.37
CA GLY A 37 -4.98 -5.80 -5.35
C GLY A 37 -4.74 -6.34 -6.74
N GLU A 38 -4.79 -5.44 -7.71
CA GLU A 38 -4.63 -5.74 -9.12
C GLU A 38 -3.21 -5.40 -9.55
N THR A 39 -2.62 -6.22 -10.42
CA THR A 39 -1.33 -5.86 -11.03
C THR A 39 -1.58 -4.74 -12.02
N VAL A 40 -0.78 -3.68 -11.93
CA VAL A 40 -0.93 -2.48 -12.75
C VAL A 40 0.43 -2.05 -13.29
N GLU A 41 0.43 -1.12 -14.23
CA GLU A 41 1.64 -0.44 -14.66
C GLU A 41 2.18 0.52 -13.58
N PRO A 42 3.47 0.90 -13.64
CA PRO A 42 4.03 1.89 -12.74
C PRO A 42 3.21 3.19 -12.74
N PRO A 43 2.83 3.74 -11.57
CA PRO A 43 2.06 4.97 -11.54
C PRO A 43 2.93 6.17 -11.95
N SER A 44 2.43 7.00 -12.87
CA SER A 44 3.00 8.31 -13.18
C SER A 44 2.43 9.40 -12.25
N TYR A 45 3.29 10.28 -11.74
CA TYR A 45 2.89 11.39 -10.90
C TYR A 45 3.87 12.56 -11.03
N ASN A 46 3.34 13.78 -11.02
CA ASN A 46 4.12 14.99 -11.29
C ASN A 46 4.80 15.56 -10.03
N SER A 47 4.23 15.34 -8.85
CA SER A 47 4.78 15.89 -7.61
C SER A 47 4.48 15.01 -6.39
N THR A 48 5.44 14.95 -5.46
CA THR A 48 5.27 14.29 -4.16
C THR A 48 5.12 15.35 -3.08
N ILE A 49 4.05 15.29 -2.30
CA ILE A 49 3.80 16.21 -1.17
C ILE A 49 4.76 15.89 -0.02
N LYS A 50 4.87 14.59 0.29
CA LYS A 50 5.61 14.12 1.45
C LYS A 50 6.22 12.77 1.16
N THR A 51 7.47 12.61 1.58
CA THR A 51 8.22 11.35 1.51
C THR A 51 8.74 11.00 2.90
N PHE A 52 8.63 9.74 3.28
CA PHE A 52 9.22 9.22 4.50
C PHE A 52 9.46 7.72 4.37
N ASP A 53 10.36 7.18 5.18
CA ASP A 53 10.68 5.76 5.19
C ASP A 53 10.04 5.07 6.40
N LEU A 54 9.60 3.83 6.21
CA LEU A 54 9.13 2.98 7.31
C LEU A 54 9.71 1.57 7.21
N PRO A 55 9.84 0.87 8.36
CA PRO A 55 10.17 -0.53 8.38
C PRO A 55 9.14 -1.40 7.64
N ALA A 56 9.61 -2.45 6.97
CA ALA A 56 8.77 -3.44 6.28
C ALA A 56 7.70 -4.05 7.20
N THR A 57 8.02 -4.20 8.49
CA THR A 57 7.14 -4.80 9.51
C THR A 57 5.86 -4.01 9.76
N VAL A 58 5.83 -2.71 9.45
CA VAL A 58 4.65 -1.86 9.68
C VAL A 58 3.84 -1.56 8.41
N ILE A 59 4.34 -1.91 7.22
CA ILE A 59 3.73 -1.54 5.94
C ILE A 59 2.34 -2.15 5.77
N THR A 60 2.15 -3.43 6.08
CA THR A 60 0.83 -4.06 5.99
C THR A 60 -0.20 -3.38 6.89
N LYS A 61 0.21 -3.01 8.11
CA LYS A 61 -0.65 -2.29 9.06
C LYS A 61 -0.99 -0.90 8.54
N LEU A 62 -0.02 -0.18 7.98
CA LEU A 62 -0.24 1.12 7.36
C LEU A 62 -1.24 1.02 6.21
N ILE A 63 -1.02 0.12 5.24
CA ILE A 63 -1.91 -0.05 4.08
C ILE A 63 -3.32 -0.40 4.55
N SER A 64 -3.46 -1.31 5.51
CA SER A 64 -4.76 -1.69 6.08
C SER A 64 -5.51 -0.48 6.69
N ALA A 65 -4.80 0.35 7.46
CA ALA A 65 -5.37 1.55 8.08
C ALA A 65 -5.67 2.66 7.06
N LEU A 66 -4.90 2.71 5.97
CA LEU A 66 -5.14 3.62 4.85
C LEU A 66 -6.40 3.20 4.08
N LEU A 67 -6.59 1.92 3.78
CA LEU A 67 -7.80 1.41 3.10
C LEU A 67 -9.09 1.78 3.85
N ASP A 68 -9.07 1.86 5.18
CA ASP A 68 -10.22 2.28 5.99
C ASP A 68 -10.55 3.77 5.87
N ARG A 69 -9.62 4.60 5.36
CA ARG A 69 -9.80 6.04 5.21
C ARG A 69 -10.35 6.38 3.83
N LYS A 70 -11.58 6.90 3.78
CA LYS A 70 -12.18 7.46 2.57
C LYS A 70 -11.59 8.84 2.26
N ARG A 71 -10.50 8.88 1.50
CA ARG A 71 -9.91 10.12 0.93
C ARG A 71 -9.66 9.93 -0.56
N GLU A 72 -10.54 10.42 -1.42
CA GLU A 72 -10.52 10.10 -2.85
C GLU A 72 -9.32 10.72 -3.58
N LYS A 73 -8.88 11.92 -3.18
CA LYS A 73 -7.84 12.71 -3.86
C LYS A 73 -6.39 12.39 -3.47
N ILE A 74 -6.18 11.45 -2.55
CA ILE A 74 -4.84 11.07 -2.10
C ILE A 74 -4.39 9.81 -2.82
N VAL A 75 -3.16 9.85 -3.35
CA VAL A 75 -2.45 8.69 -3.88
C VAL A 75 -1.25 8.41 -2.97
N VAL A 76 -1.08 7.15 -2.59
CA VAL A 76 0.04 6.68 -1.80
C VAL A 76 0.84 5.69 -2.64
N VAL A 77 2.13 5.97 -2.83
CA VAL A 77 3.07 5.12 -3.55
C VAL A 77 4.06 4.56 -2.56
N ILE A 78 4.18 3.23 -2.50
CA ILE A 78 5.02 2.51 -1.55
C ILE A 78 6.05 1.70 -2.34
N GLU A 79 7.32 2.00 -2.14
CA GLU A 79 8.43 1.41 -2.90
C GLU A 79 9.47 0.79 -1.96
N PRO A 80 10.07 -0.36 -2.32
CA PRO A 80 11.12 -0.94 -1.51
C PRO A 80 12.38 -0.08 -1.60
N LYS A 81 12.95 0.27 -0.43
CA LYS A 81 14.21 1.00 -0.33
C LYS A 81 15.38 0.06 -0.01
N SER A 82 15.16 -0.88 0.90
CA SER A 82 16.13 -1.91 1.31
C SER A 82 15.38 -3.13 1.84
N GLU A 83 16.03 -4.26 2.11
CA GLU A 83 15.39 -5.48 2.67
C GLU A 83 14.45 -5.21 3.85
N SER A 84 14.80 -4.26 4.72
CA SER A 84 14.04 -3.96 5.93
C SER A 84 13.16 -2.71 5.84
N HIS A 85 13.24 -1.91 4.76
CA HIS A 85 12.55 -0.61 4.68
C HIS A 85 11.85 -0.38 3.35
N TYR A 86 10.79 0.43 3.41
CA TYR A 86 10.08 0.98 2.27
C TYR A 86 10.06 2.50 2.35
N THR A 87 10.05 3.15 1.19
CA THR A 87 9.78 4.57 1.04
C THR A 87 8.31 4.77 0.69
N ILE A 88 7.67 5.71 1.38
CA ILE A 88 6.26 6.06 1.23
C ILE A 88 6.21 7.47 0.68
N LYS A 89 5.57 7.62 -0.47
CA LYS A 89 5.35 8.89 -1.15
C LYS A 89 3.86 9.19 -1.12
N VAL A 90 3.50 10.36 -0.61
CA VAL A 90 2.12 10.88 -0.62
C VAL A 90 2.01 11.91 -1.73
N ILE A 91 1.08 11.68 -2.65
CA ILE A 91 0.85 12.50 -3.84
C ILE A 91 -0.55 13.10 -3.76
N ASN A 92 -0.66 14.37 -4.14
CA ASN A 92 -1.96 15.03 -4.33
C ASN A 92 -2.31 14.91 -5.81
N GLY A 93 -3.46 14.32 -6.13
CA GLY A 93 -3.94 14.32 -7.52
C GLY A 93 -4.52 12.99 -7.97
N GLU A 94 -5.23 13.05 -9.10
CA GLU A 94 -5.58 11.86 -9.87
C GLU A 94 -4.32 11.37 -10.60
N PRO A 95 -4.01 10.06 -10.56
CA PRO A 95 -2.95 9.52 -11.40
C PRO A 95 -3.38 9.74 -12.84
N SER A 96 -2.60 10.51 -13.60
CA SER A 96 -2.81 10.70 -15.03
C SER A 96 -2.62 9.36 -15.73
N THR A 97 -3.72 8.71 -16.10
CA THR A 97 -3.71 7.68 -17.15
C THR A 97 -3.40 8.39 -18.45
N ILE A 98 -2.20 8.19 -18.98
CA ILE A 98 -1.86 8.59 -20.34
C ILE A 98 -2.75 7.73 -21.25
N SER A 99 -3.67 8.37 -21.99
CA SER A 99 -4.47 7.75 -23.04
C SER A 99 -3.65 7.61 -24.32
#